data_AF-A0A7S0H760-F1
#
_entry.id   AF-A0A7S0H760-F1
#
_cell.length_a   1.000
_cell.length_b   1.000
_cell.length_c   1.000
_cell.angle_alpha   90.00
_cell.angle_beta   90.00
_cell.angle_gamma   90.00
#
_symmetry.space_group_name_H-M   'P 1'
#
loop_
_entity.id
_entity.type
_entity.pdbx_description
1 polymer ?
#
loop_
_entity_poly.entity_id
_entity_poly.type
_entity_poly.pdbx_seq_one_letter_code
_entity_poly.pdbx_strand_id
1 'polypeptide(L)'
;GTQSLGAEVGSWTTSCYALKPVMDSLKPFIYLGAIFATHILVDGALRTFRFSSLLSKDPGFVAHQFCFLLVMLYSAVYGCWLWANRSFMIEDRIYDYQEGAVILAKLNFAFQIYDLVISMSVKTLRKPDRVAHHFITAILAFWSYHYNLCLYYSIFFFGVSEVSSVFLTFVEFFKEFPSLRDEAITPMLFQFNEISRMMFAGLFLSIRVVYWPYVSMQFWGDALDALTEGRPYPFELVCTLMANIGLTILQFYWGVIILKQIRRKLFTDRPIPIISEGHKSDCEYGTINNHDDHDLHNDYGDHDDHADHDDHQPTVEQDNKFSLNGNGA
;
A
#
# COMPACT_ATOMS: atom_id res chain seq x y z
N GLY A 1 21.54 34.48 56.17
CA GLY A 1 21.05 33.14 55.83
C GLY A 1 20.21 33.24 54.58
N THR A 2 20.81 32.95 53.43
CA THR A 2 20.15 32.92 52.10
C THR A 2 21.11 32.23 51.12
N GLN A 3 21.33 30.92 51.28
CA GLN A 3 22.22 30.15 50.38
C GLN A 3 21.72 28.72 50.02
N SER A 4 20.46 28.35 50.28
CA SER A 4 20.01 26.95 50.11
C SER A 4 18.89 26.70 49.09
N LEU A 5 18.54 27.64 48.19
CA LEU A 5 17.44 27.46 47.23
C LEU A 5 17.88 27.14 45.78
N GLY A 6 19.17 27.02 45.51
CA GLY A 6 19.69 26.80 44.15
C GLY A 6 19.85 25.34 43.70
N ALA A 7 19.71 24.37 44.59
CA ALA A 7 20.07 22.97 44.30
C ALA A 7 18.92 22.08 43.82
N GLU A 8 17.65 22.45 44.05
CA GLU A 8 16.50 21.60 43.70
C GLU A 8 15.94 21.81 42.28
N VAL A 9 16.26 22.92 41.61
CA VAL A 9 15.74 23.20 40.25
C VAL A 9 16.51 22.42 39.16
N GLY A 10 17.71 21.92 39.47
CA GLY A 10 18.54 21.14 38.51
C GLY A 10 18.17 19.66 38.37
N SER A 11 17.42 19.07 39.30
CA SER A 11 17.10 17.63 39.23
C SER A 11 15.95 17.32 38.26
N TRP A 12 14.98 18.23 38.13
CA TRP A 12 13.82 18.06 37.25
C TRP A 12 14.15 18.19 35.77
N THR A 13 15.08 19.08 35.41
CA THR A 13 15.48 19.27 34.00
C THR A 13 16.23 18.05 33.47
N THR A 14 17.11 17.45 34.26
CA THR A 14 17.90 16.27 33.89
C THR A 14 17.02 15.04 33.60
N SER A 15 15.92 14.87 34.35
CA SER A 15 14.98 13.77 34.15
C SER A 15 14.21 13.88 32.82
N CYS A 16 13.83 15.09 32.41
CA CYS A 16 13.12 15.32 31.14
C CYS A 16 13.98 15.02 29.90
N TYR A 17 15.29 15.29 29.96
CA TYR A 17 16.21 14.98 28.85
C TYR A 17 16.43 13.47 28.68
N ALA A 18 16.36 12.69 29.75
CA ALA A 18 16.51 11.24 29.68
C ALA A 18 15.28 10.53 29.06
N LEU A 19 14.09 11.12 29.15
CA LEU A 19 12.85 10.53 28.61
C LEU A 19 12.65 10.80 27.12
N LYS A 20 13.21 11.89 26.58
CA LYS A 20 13.02 12.27 25.16
C LYS A 20 13.44 11.18 24.16
N PRO A 21 14.63 10.53 24.28
CA PRO A 21 15.03 9.46 23.36
C PRO A 21 14.10 8.24 23.42
N VAL A 22 13.60 7.90 24.62
CA VAL A 22 12.68 6.78 24.82
C VAL A 22 11.35 7.10 24.13
N MET A 23 10.77 8.28 24.39
CA MET A 23 9.53 8.71 23.73
C MET A 23 9.69 8.80 22.21
N ASP A 24 10.82 9.31 21.73
CA ASP A 24 11.10 9.41 20.29
C ASP A 24 11.18 8.03 19.62
N SER A 25 11.66 7.01 20.33
CA SER A 25 11.73 5.62 19.86
C SER A 25 10.35 4.92 19.87
N LEU A 26 9.44 5.36 20.74
CA LEU A 26 8.07 4.83 20.84
C LEU A 26 7.10 5.39 19.79
N LYS A 27 7.37 6.58 19.24
CA LYS A 27 6.54 7.24 18.22
C LYS A 27 6.04 6.32 17.08
N PRO A 28 6.86 5.51 16.39
CA PRO A 28 6.35 4.63 15.33
C PRO A 28 5.30 3.63 15.84
N PHE A 29 5.44 3.11 17.07
CA PHE A 29 4.46 2.20 17.66
C PHE A 29 3.17 2.92 18.06
N ILE A 30 3.26 4.18 18.50
CA ILE A 30 2.09 5.03 18.75
C ILE A 30 1.32 5.26 17.44
N TYR A 31 2.02 5.58 16.34
CA TYR A 31 1.40 5.73 15.02
C TYR A 31 0.75 4.43 14.56
N LEU A 32 1.45 3.30 14.70
CA LEU A 32 0.93 1.98 14.34
C LEU A 32 -0.36 1.66 15.11
N GLY A 33 -0.34 1.86 16.43
CA GLY A 33 -1.51 1.66 17.29
C GLY A 33 -2.68 2.57 16.91
N ALA A 34 -2.41 3.84 16.59
CA ALA A 34 -3.43 4.79 16.15
C ALA A 34 -4.06 4.41 14.80
N ILE A 35 -3.27 3.89 13.86
CA ILE A 35 -3.77 3.42 12.56
C ILE A 35 -4.68 2.20 12.75
N PHE A 36 -4.24 1.20 13.54
CA PHE A 36 -5.07 0.02 13.84
C PHE A 36 -6.35 0.38 14.61
N ALA A 37 -6.26 1.28 15.60
CA ALA A 37 -7.43 1.74 16.33
C ALA A 37 -8.43 2.43 15.40
N THR A 38 -7.95 3.26 14.46
CA THR A 38 -8.78 3.91 13.45
C THR A 38 -9.45 2.87 12.54
N HIS A 39 -8.72 1.86 12.08
CA HIS A 39 -9.29 0.77 11.28
C HIS A 39 -10.43 0.08 12.02
N ILE A 40 -10.20 -0.35 13.27
CA ILE A 40 -11.19 -1.05 14.09
C ILE A 40 -12.42 -0.19 14.34
N LEU A 41 -12.24 1.10 14.64
CA LEU A 41 -13.35 2.03 14.88
C LEU A 41 -14.20 2.23 13.61
N VAL A 42 -13.56 2.41 12.45
CA VAL A 42 -14.28 2.60 11.18
C VAL A 42 -15.01 1.32 10.77
N ASP A 43 -14.35 0.16 10.81
CA ASP A 43 -14.98 -1.14 10.50
C ASP A 43 -16.16 -1.41 11.46
N GLY A 44 -15.97 -1.21 12.76
CA GLY A 44 -17.00 -1.38 13.78
C GLY A 44 -18.19 -0.44 13.59
N ALA A 45 -17.95 0.83 13.26
CA ALA A 45 -19.00 1.80 12.98
C ALA A 45 -19.80 1.42 11.73
N LEU A 46 -19.14 0.99 10.64
CA LEU A 46 -19.79 0.54 9.41
C LEU A 46 -20.65 -0.71 9.60
N ARG A 47 -20.21 -1.63 10.47
CA ARG A 47 -20.99 -2.83 10.84
C ARG A 47 -22.18 -2.49 11.72
N THR A 48 -22.01 -1.59 12.67
CA THR A 48 -23.02 -1.27 13.69
C THR A 48 -24.14 -0.39 13.12
N PHE A 49 -23.78 0.72 12.49
CA PHE A 49 -24.76 1.74 12.09
C PHE A 49 -25.33 1.52 10.69
N ARG A 50 -24.77 0.58 9.92
CA ARG A 50 -25.19 0.27 8.54
C ARG A 50 -25.41 1.53 7.69
N PHE A 51 -24.51 2.52 7.83
CA PHE A 51 -24.63 3.87 7.24
C PHE A 51 -24.97 3.84 5.74
N SER A 52 -24.52 2.83 5.01
CA SER A 52 -25.10 2.46 3.72
C SER A 52 -25.03 0.96 3.54
N SER A 53 -26.07 0.37 2.94
CA SER A 53 -26.08 -1.05 2.57
C SER A 53 -24.89 -1.43 1.68
N LEU A 54 -24.38 -0.46 0.92
CA LEU A 54 -23.26 -0.66 0.01
C LEU A 54 -21.90 -0.75 0.72
N LEU A 55 -21.57 0.25 1.56
CA LEU A 55 -20.27 0.30 2.24
C LEU A 55 -20.15 -0.78 3.32
N SER A 56 -21.29 -1.21 3.89
CA SER A 56 -21.34 -2.33 4.82
C SER A 56 -21.13 -3.69 4.15
N LYS A 57 -20.99 -3.77 2.81
CA LYS A 57 -20.67 -5.02 2.09
C LYS A 57 -19.25 -5.49 2.35
N ASP A 58 -18.29 -4.57 2.41
CA ASP A 58 -16.90 -4.84 2.78
C ASP A 58 -16.35 -3.74 3.69
N PRO A 59 -16.78 -3.70 4.97
CA PRO A 59 -16.41 -2.63 5.89
C PRO A 59 -14.91 -2.64 6.23
N GLY A 60 -14.24 -3.80 6.15
CA GLY A 60 -12.80 -3.93 6.40
C GLY A 60 -11.98 -3.29 5.28
N PHE A 61 -12.38 -3.49 4.02
CA PHE A 61 -11.77 -2.78 2.89
C PHE A 61 -11.98 -1.26 2.99
N VAL A 62 -13.19 -0.82 3.33
CA VAL A 62 -13.47 0.63 3.50
C VAL A 62 -12.62 1.23 4.63
N ALA A 63 -12.51 0.54 5.77
CA ALA A 63 -11.66 0.95 6.88
C ALA A 63 -10.18 1.03 6.46
N HIS A 64 -9.70 0.05 5.68
CA HIS A 64 -8.37 0.10 5.08
C HIS A 64 -8.20 1.36 4.23
N GLN A 65 -9.08 1.59 3.24
CA GLN A 65 -8.96 2.71 2.30
C GLN A 65 -9.01 4.06 3.04
N PHE A 66 -9.78 4.15 4.13
CA PHE A 66 -9.82 5.33 4.98
C PHE A 66 -8.47 5.59 5.68
N CYS A 67 -7.89 4.56 6.32
CA CYS A 67 -6.56 4.66 6.93
C CYS A 67 -5.49 5.01 5.90
N PHE A 68 -5.52 4.35 4.74
CA PHE A 68 -4.62 4.60 3.61
C PHE A 68 -4.71 6.07 3.16
N LEU A 69 -5.93 6.59 2.94
CA LEU A 69 -6.14 7.97 2.52
C LEU A 69 -5.53 8.97 3.50
N LEU A 70 -5.78 8.80 4.80
CA LEU A 70 -5.29 9.72 5.83
C LEU A 70 -3.76 9.78 5.85
N VAL A 71 -3.10 8.63 5.81
CA VAL A 71 -1.63 8.57 5.84
C VAL A 71 -1.03 9.09 4.55
N MET A 72 -1.55 8.71 3.38
CA MET A 72 -1.06 9.19 2.09
C MET A 72 -1.26 10.70 1.95
N LEU A 73 -2.41 11.23 2.37
CA LEU A 73 -2.69 12.66 2.30
C LEU A 73 -1.74 13.46 3.18
N TYR A 74 -1.53 13.04 4.43
CA TYR A 74 -0.56 13.68 5.31
C TYR A 74 0.85 13.62 4.72
N SER A 75 1.28 12.44 4.26
CA SER A 75 2.62 12.23 3.69
C SER A 75 2.84 13.08 2.44
N ALA A 76 1.85 13.14 1.54
CA ALA A 76 1.88 13.96 0.35
C ALA A 76 1.97 15.46 0.67
N VAL A 77 1.08 15.97 1.53
CA VAL A 77 1.05 17.40 1.87
C VAL A 77 2.32 17.81 2.62
N TYR A 78 2.67 17.09 3.69
CA TYR A 78 3.82 17.42 4.53
C TYR A 78 5.14 17.20 3.78
N GLY A 79 5.24 16.12 3.00
CA GLY A 79 6.38 15.84 2.13
C GLY A 79 6.58 16.88 1.04
N CYS A 80 5.53 17.31 0.34
CA CYS A 80 5.61 18.39 -0.62
C CYS A 80 6.03 19.71 0.03
N TRP A 81 5.50 20.03 1.21
CA TRP A 81 5.89 21.22 1.96
C TRP A 81 7.38 21.18 2.35
N LEU A 82 7.85 20.08 2.93
CA LEU A 82 9.27 19.89 3.28
C LEU A 82 10.15 19.95 2.02
N TRP A 83 9.73 19.29 0.94
CA TRP A 83 10.48 19.27 -0.31
C TRP A 83 10.58 20.66 -0.92
N ALA A 84 9.51 21.44 -0.92
CA ALA A 84 9.52 22.82 -1.44
C ALA A 84 10.39 23.77 -0.59
N ASN A 85 10.48 23.54 0.72
CA ASN A 85 11.22 24.38 1.66
C ASN A 85 12.60 23.82 2.02
N ARG A 86 13.10 22.82 1.28
CA ARG A 86 14.41 22.22 1.54
C ARG A 86 15.52 23.23 1.24
N SER A 87 16.55 23.27 2.09
CA SER A 87 17.77 23.99 1.75
C SER A 87 18.46 23.29 0.59
N PHE A 88 18.84 24.04 -0.45
CA PHE A 88 19.68 23.51 -1.52
C PHE A 88 21.14 23.33 -1.07
N MET A 89 21.52 23.99 0.04
CA MET A 89 22.88 24.06 0.59
C MET A 89 23.13 23.03 1.70
N ILE A 90 22.49 21.86 1.64
CA ILE A 90 22.72 20.80 2.62
C ILE A 90 24.11 20.21 2.38
N GLU A 91 24.96 20.27 3.41
CA GLU A 91 26.35 19.80 3.38
C GLU A 91 26.43 18.26 3.28
N ASP A 92 25.49 17.54 3.90
CA ASP A 92 25.42 16.07 3.84
C ASP A 92 23.98 15.61 3.61
N ARG A 93 23.68 15.11 2.41
CA ARG A 93 22.33 14.62 2.07
C ARG A 93 22.08 13.18 2.51
N ILE A 94 23.12 12.45 2.94
CA ILE A 94 23.01 11.05 3.33
C ILE A 94 22.82 10.90 4.84
N TYR A 95 23.54 11.63 5.69
CA TYR A 95 23.48 11.43 7.15
C TYR A 95 22.97 12.63 7.95
N ASP A 96 22.73 13.78 7.31
CA ASP A 96 22.28 14.95 8.07
C ASP A 96 20.87 14.77 8.62
N TYR A 97 20.69 15.20 9.87
CA TYR A 97 19.45 15.01 10.59
C TYR A 97 18.40 16.03 10.13
N GLN A 98 17.24 15.53 9.73
CA GLN A 98 16.11 16.38 9.35
C GLN A 98 14.85 15.94 10.09
N GLU A 99 14.42 16.75 11.06
CA GLU A 99 13.30 16.41 11.95
C GLU A 99 12.02 16.06 11.18
N GLY A 100 11.68 16.86 10.16
CA GLY A 100 10.50 16.60 9.32
C GLY A 100 10.58 15.27 8.55
N ALA A 101 11.76 14.92 8.06
CA ALA A 101 11.99 13.65 7.38
C ALA A 101 11.89 12.46 8.34
N VAL A 102 12.37 12.61 9.58
CA VAL A 102 12.25 11.58 10.63
C VAL A 102 10.78 11.32 10.97
N ILE A 103 9.95 12.36 11.03
CA ILE A 103 8.50 12.22 11.24
C ILE A 103 7.88 11.43 10.09
N LEU A 104 8.18 11.80 8.83
CA LEU A 104 7.70 11.08 7.65
C LEU A 104 8.14 9.61 7.63
N ALA A 105 9.42 9.33 7.94
CA ALA A 105 9.96 7.97 7.96
C ALA A 105 9.33 7.13 9.08
N LYS A 106 9.12 7.67 10.28
CA LYS A 106 8.42 6.97 11.37
C LYS A 106 6.96 6.67 11.03
N LEU A 107 6.26 7.62 10.42
CA LEU A 107 4.89 7.42 9.98
C LEU A 107 4.81 6.36 8.88
N ASN A 108 5.70 6.43 7.89
CA ASN A 108 5.75 5.45 6.81
C ASN A 108 6.11 4.07 7.34
N PHE A 109 7.08 3.93 8.24
CA PHE A 109 7.37 2.63 8.86
C PHE A 109 6.13 2.04 9.53
N ALA A 110 5.43 2.82 10.37
CA ALA A 110 4.21 2.37 11.01
C ALA A 110 3.14 1.97 9.99
N PHE A 111 2.93 2.78 8.96
CA PHE A 111 1.94 2.50 7.93
C PHE A 111 2.28 1.26 7.11
N GLN A 112 3.52 1.09 6.67
CA GLN A 112 3.93 -0.06 5.87
C GLN A 112 3.83 -1.38 6.66
N ILE A 113 4.10 -1.37 7.97
CA ILE A 113 3.86 -2.53 8.83
C ILE A 113 2.35 -2.85 8.92
N TYR A 114 1.52 -1.84 9.18
CA TYR A 114 0.07 -2.00 9.16
C TYR A 114 -0.42 -2.57 7.82
N ASP A 115 -0.01 -1.97 6.71
CA ASP A 115 -0.49 -2.31 5.38
C ASP A 115 -0.01 -3.70 4.93
N LEU A 116 1.21 -4.08 5.32
CA LEU A 116 1.72 -5.43 5.12
C LEU A 116 0.85 -6.47 5.86
N VAL A 117 0.49 -6.21 7.13
CA VAL A 117 -0.38 -7.11 7.91
C VAL A 117 -1.76 -7.23 7.27
N ILE A 118 -2.38 -6.11 6.89
CA ILE A 118 -3.71 -6.14 6.26
C ILE A 118 -3.65 -6.80 4.88
N SER A 119 -2.66 -6.48 4.05
CA SER A 119 -2.46 -7.08 2.73
C SER A 119 -2.20 -8.58 2.78
N MET A 120 -1.50 -9.05 3.82
CA MET A 120 -1.36 -10.49 4.07
C MET A 120 -2.64 -11.10 4.64
N SER A 121 -3.49 -10.35 5.33
CA SER A 121 -4.72 -10.89 5.94
C SER A 121 -5.89 -10.95 4.95
N VAL A 122 -5.96 -10.03 4.00
CA VAL A 122 -7.08 -9.87 3.06
C VAL A 122 -6.70 -10.41 1.69
N LYS A 123 -7.39 -11.48 1.23
CA LYS A 123 -7.06 -12.19 -0.03
C LYS A 123 -7.04 -11.28 -1.26
N THR A 124 -7.94 -10.30 -1.35
CA THR A 124 -8.04 -9.38 -2.50
C THR A 124 -6.86 -8.40 -2.58
N LEU A 125 -6.19 -8.14 -1.45
CA LEU A 125 -5.05 -7.24 -1.33
C LEU A 125 -3.70 -7.98 -1.43
N ARG A 126 -3.70 -9.30 -1.25
CA ARG A 126 -2.49 -10.15 -1.21
C ARG A 126 -1.88 -10.39 -2.58
N LYS A 127 -1.40 -9.33 -3.23
CA LYS A 127 -0.64 -9.40 -4.48
C LYS A 127 0.86 -9.38 -4.20
N PRO A 128 1.64 -10.28 -4.80
CA PRO A 128 3.06 -10.45 -4.46
C PRO A 128 3.87 -9.17 -4.69
N ASP A 129 3.59 -8.43 -5.77
CA ASP A 129 4.26 -7.17 -6.09
C ASP A 129 4.01 -6.09 -5.03
N ARG A 130 2.79 -6.02 -4.48
CA ARG A 130 2.44 -5.09 -3.40
C ARG A 130 3.05 -5.50 -2.07
N VAL A 131 2.94 -6.78 -1.70
CA VAL A 131 3.51 -7.30 -0.44
C VAL A 131 5.02 -7.07 -0.40
N ALA A 132 5.74 -7.38 -1.49
CA ALA A 132 7.16 -7.11 -1.60
C ALA A 132 7.48 -5.62 -1.49
N HIS A 133 6.70 -4.76 -2.15
CA HIS A 133 6.83 -3.31 -2.06
C HIS A 133 6.67 -2.79 -0.61
N HIS A 134 5.62 -3.20 0.09
CA HIS A 134 5.37 -2.77 1.48
C HIS A 134 6.46 -3.27 2.44
N PHE A 135 6.93 -4.50 2.25
CA PHE A 135 8.01 -5.05 3.06
C PHE A 135 9.33 -4.28 2.87
N ILE A 136 9.73 -4.04 1.61
CA ILE A 136 10.96 -3.30 1.29
C ILE A 136 10.85 -1.87 1.82
N THR A 137 9.74 -1.17 1.56
CA THR A 137 9.56 0.21 2.01
C THR A 137 9.50 0.34 3.54
N ALA A 138 8.99 -0.67 4.26
CA ALA A 138 9.07 -0.72 5.72
C ALA A 138 10.54 -0.77 6.21
N ILE A 139 11.37 -1.63 5.61
CA ILE A 139 12.80 -1.73 5.97
C ILE A 139 13.51 -0.40 5.70
N LEU A 140 13.26 0.21 4.53
CA LEU A 140 13.87 1.50 4.18
C LEU A 140 13.45 2.60 5.16
N ALA A 141 12.16 2.66 5.50
CA ALA A 141 11.66 3.65 6.47
C ALA A 141 12.29 3.44 7.85
N PHE A 142 12.43 2.18 8.29
CA PHE A 142 13.13 1.82 9.52
C PHE A 142 14.57 2.32 9.54
N TRP A 143 15.36 1.99 8.52
CA TRP A 143 16.75 2.46 8.43
C TRP A 143 16.85 3.99 8.38
N SER A 144 15.95 4.65 7.65
CA SER A 144 15.94 6.11 7.58
C SER A 144 15.76 6.77 8.94
N TYR A 145 14.74 6.38 9.73
CA TYR A 145 14.53 7.04 11.02
C TYR A 145 15.46 6.52 12.12
N HIS A 146 15.92 5.28 12.06
CA HIS A 146 16.71 4.67 13.12
C HIS A 146 18.19 5.05 13.02
N TYR A 147 18.75 5.07 11.81
CA TYR A 147 20.15 5.39 11.56
C TYR A 147 20.38 6.81 11.03
N ASN A 148 19.31 7.61 10.89
CA ASN A 148 19.30 8.90 10.18
C ASN A 148 19.79 8.77 8.72
N LEU A 149 19.49 7.63 8.10
CA LEU A 149 20.01 7.29 6.78
C LEU A 149 19.12 7.85 5.66
N CYS A 150 19.72 8.65 4.78
CA CYS A 150 19.11 9.21 3.58
C CYS A 150 17.88 10.10 3.85
N LEU A 151 17.81 10.76 5.02
CA LEU A 151 16.66 11.55 5.43
C LEU A 151 16.28 12.66 4.44
N TYR A 152 17.26 13.29 3.78
CA TYR A 152 17.00 14.25 2.70
C TYR A 152 16.12 13.64 1.60
N TYR A 153 16.49 12.45 1.15
CA TYR A 153 15.79 11.72 0.09
C TYR A 153 14.50 11.07 0.57
N SER A 154 14.41 10.70 1.85
CA SER A 154 13.19 10.20 2.48
C SER A 154 12.02 11.18 2.33
N ILE A 155 12.25 12.50 2.30
CA ILE A 155 11.19 13.49 2.06
C ILE A 155 10.51 13.27 0.70
N PHE A 156 11.31 12.99 -0.34
CA PHE A 156 10.77 12.68 -1.65
C PHE A 156 10.12 11.29 -1.67
N PHE A 157 10.86 10.27 -1.24
CA PHE A 157 10.44 8.87 -1.38
C PHE A 157 9.23 8.51 -0.51
N PHE A 158 9.10 9.08 0.69
CA PHE A 158 8.01 8.82 1.63
C PHE A 158 6.97 9.94 1.68
N GLY A 159 7.14 11.01 0.89
CA GLY A 159 6.30 12.19 0.93
C GLY A 159 5.80 12.58 -0.45
N VAL A 160 6.64 13.25 -1.23
CA VAL A 160 6.27 13.75 -2.58
C VAL A 160 5.75 12.64 -3.49
N SER A 161 6.37 11.47 -3.41
CA SER A 161 5.98 10.31 -4.21
C SER A 161 4.51 9.89 -3.93
N GLU A 162 4.00 10.11 -2.71
CA GLU A 162 2.67 9.69 -2.28
C GLU A 162 1.52 10.54 -2.81
N VAL A 163 1.82 11.65 -3.49
CA VAL A 163 0.82 12.50 -4.15
C VAL A 163 -0.04 11.70 -5.13
N SER A 164 0.55 10.79 -5.90
CA SER A 164 -0.23 9.91 -6.78
C SER A 164 -1.08 8.90 -6.01
N SER A 165 -0.59 8.41 -4.86
CA SER A 165 -1.25 7.39 -4.04
C SER A 165 -2.56 7.90 -3.42
N VAL A 166 -2.65 9.20 -3.12
CA VAL A 166 -3.92 9.84 -2.70
C VAL A 166 -5.03 9.57 -3.72
N PHE A 167 -4.76 9.78 -5.01
CA PHE A 167 -5.73 9.54 -6.07
C PHE A 167 -5.97 8.04 -6.32
N LEU A 168 -4.92 7.22 -6.19
CA LEU A 168 -5.03 5.76 -6.30
C LEU A 168 -6.04 5.19 -5.30
N THR A 169 -6.06 5.72 -4.07
CA THR A 169 -7.01 5.32 -3.01
C THR A 169 -8.46 5.38 -3.51
N PHE A 170 -8.83 6.49 -4.16
CA PHE A 170 -10.17 6.64 -4.72
C PHE A 170 -10.41 5.68 -5.89
N VAL A 171 -9.42 5.50 -6.77
CA VAL A 171 -9.53 4.57 -7.91
C VAL A 171 -9.78 3.14 -7.43
N GLU A 172 -9.07 2.69 -6.39
CA GLU A 172 -9.27 1.37 -5.81
C GLU A 172 -10.62 1.25 -5.10
N PHE A 173 -11.06 2.30 -4.42
CA PHE A 173 -12.37 2.35 -3.80
C PHE A 173 -13.51 2.16 -4.81
N PHE A 174 -13.51 2.90 -5.93
CA PHE A 174 -14.53 2.74 -6.98
C PHE A 174 -14.39 1.44 -7.78
N LYS A 175 -13.23 0.79 -7.73
CA LYS A 175 -13.05 -0.54 -8.29
C LYS A 175 -13.78 -1.60 -7.47
N GLU A 176 -13.72 -1.50 -6.14
CA GLU A 176 -14.38 -2.43 -5.21
C GLU A 176 -15.90 -2.24 -5.16
N PHE A 177 -16.37 -1.00 -5.38
CA PHE A 177 -17.80 -0.66 -5.39
C PHE A 177 -18.29 -0.18 -6.77
N PRO A 178 -18.44 -1.09 -7.78
CA PRO A 178 -18.85 -0.72 -9.14
C PRO A 178 -20.18 0.03 -9.25
N SER A 179 -21.11 -0.15 -8.33
CA SER A 179 -22.39 0.56 -8.34
C SER A 179 -22.24 2.07 -8.09
N LEU A 180 -21.14 2.52 -7.48
CA LEU A 180 -20.84 3.94 -7.26
C LEU A 180 -20.26 4.63 -8.50
N ARG A 181 -19.93 3.87 -9.54
CA ARG A 181 -19.49 4.39 -10.84
C ARG A 181 -20.54 4.17 -11.93
N ASP A 182 -21.79 3.92 -11.54
CA ASP A 182 -22.90 3.93 -12.49
C ASP A 182 -23.31 5.39 -12.73
N GLU A 183 -23.12 5.86 -13.97
CA GLU A 183 -23.43 7.23 -14.37
C GLU A 183 -24.93 7.55 -14.21
N ALA A 184 -25.81 6.57 -14.44
CA ALA A 184 -27.25 6.75 -14.35
C ALA A 184 -27.73 6.89 -12.88
N ILE A 185 -27.01 6.27 -11.94
CA ILE A 185 -27.40 6.25 -10.52
C ILE A 185 -26.69 7.36 -9.73
N THR A 186 -25.37 7.52 -9.94
CA THR A 186 -24.52 8.43 -9.16
C THR A 186 -23.58 9.25 -10.06
N PRO A 187 -24.12 10.23 -10.82
CA PRO A 187 -23.34 10.96 -11.83
C PRO A 187 -22.15 11.73 -11.23
N MET A 188 -22.31 12.32 -10.04
CA MET A 188 -21.22 13.03 -9.35
C MET A 188 -20.08 12.09 -8.97
N LEU A 189 -20.38 10.90 -8.44
CA LEU A 189 -19.36 9.93 -8.02
C LEU A 189 -18.68 9.28 -9.23
N PHE A 190 -19.42 9.06 -10.31
CA PHE A 190 -18.87 8.64 -11.59
C PHE A 190 -17.83 9.64 -12.11
N GLN A 191 -18.18 10.93 -12.16
CA GLN A 191 -17.25 12.00 -12.57
C GLN A 191 -16.04 12.07 -11.65
N PHE A 192 -16.24 11.99 -10.33
CA PHE A 192 -15.14 12.00 -9.37
C PHE A 192 -14.18 10.83 -9.57
N ASN A 193 -14.69 9.62 -9.84
CA ASN A 193 -13.86 8.46 -10.19
C ASN A 193 -13.04 8.71 -11.46
N GLU A 194 -13.66 9.21 -12.53
CA GLU A 194 -12.94 9.49 -13.78
C GLU A 194 -11.85 10.55 -13.60
N ILE A 195 -12.12 11.61 -12.83
CA ILE A 195 -11.12 12.62 -12.47
C ILE A 195 -9.98 11.97 -11.67
N SER A 196 -10.30 11.19 -10.63
CA SER A 196 -9.29 10.50 -9.82
C SER A 196 -8.43 9.55 -10.66
N ARG A 197 -9.00 8.83 -11.62
CA ARG A 197 -8.24 7.98 -12.55
C ARG A 197 -7.29 8.78 -13.44
N MET A 198 -7.75 9.91 -13.98
CA MET A 198 -6.92 10.80 -14.79
C MET A 198 -5.79 11.43 -13.97
N MET A 199 -6.11 11.93 -12.78
CA MET A 199 -5.14 12.54 -11.85
C MET A 199 -4.11 11.51 -11.39
N PHE A 200 -4.55 10.31 -10.98
CA PHE A 200 -3.65 9.21 -10.63
C PHE A 200 -2.69 8.91 -11.77
N ALA A 201 -3.20 8.69 -12.99
CA ALA A 201 -2.35 8.35 -14.13
C ALA A 201 -1.35 9.46 -14.46
N GLY A 202 -1.79 10.72 -14.52
CA GLY A 202 -0.93 11.86 -14.81
C GLY A 202 0.14 12.09 -13.74
N LEU A 203 -0.24 12.02 -12.46
CA LEU A 203 0.69 12.21 -11.34
C LEU A 203 1.65 11.03 -11.18
N PHE A 204 1.19 9.80 -11.38
CA PHE A 204 2.05 8.62 -11.33
C PHE A 204 3.11 8.70 -12.43
N LEU A 205 2.73 9.00 -13.67
CA LEU A 205 3.69 9.11 -14.77
C LEU A 205 4.67 10.27 -14.57
N SER A 206 4.20 11.44 -14.16
CA SER A 206 5.09 12.59 -13.94
C SER A 206 6.01 12.40 -12.73
N ILE A 207 5.49 11.99 -11.57
CA ILE A 207 6.26 11.90 -10.33
C ILE A 207 7.05 10.60 -10.26
N ARG A 208 6.42 9.44 -10.49
CA ARG A 208 7.04 8.12 -10.25
C ARG A 208 7.81 7.57 -11.46
N VAL A 209 7.41 7.92 -12.68
CA VAL A 209 8.10 7.44 -13.90
C VAL A 209 9.14 8.45 -14.41
N VAL A 210 8.89 9.75 -14.31
CA VAL A 210 9.84 10.77 -14.80
C VAL A 210 10.70 11.36 -13.69
N TYR A 211 10.09 11.92 -12.65
CA TYR A 211 10.83 12.67 -11.64
C TYR A 211 11.59 11.77 -10.63
N TRP A 212 11.04 10.60 -10.28
CA TRP A 212 11.68 9.64 -9.38
C TRP A 212 13.05 9.17 -9.88
N PRO A 213 13.24 8.70 -11.13
CA PRO A 213 14.57 8.35 -11.63
C PRO A 213 15.57 9.51 -11.55
N TYR A 214 15.12 10.74 -11.79
CA TYR A 214 15.97 11.93 -11.64
C TYR A 214 16.46 12.10 -10.20
N VAL A 215 15.56 12.01 -9.21
CA VAL A 215 15.95 12.08 -7.78
C VAL A 215 16.80 10.87 -7.38
N SER A 216 16.49 9.68 -7.89
CA SER A 216 17.31 8.48 -7.68
C SER A 216 18.73 8.67 -8.19
N MET A 217 18.96 9.24 -9.38
CA MET A 217 20.32 9.48 -9.88
C MET A 217 21.13 10.39 -8.95
N GLN A 218 20.52 11.41 -8.36
CA GLN A 218 21.17 12.26 -7.36
C GLN A 218 21.50 11.47 -6.07
N PHE A 219 20.52 10.71 -5.57
CA PHE A 219 20.70 9.84 -4.42
C PHE A 219 21.86 8.85 -4.63
N TRP A 220 21.95 8.25 -5.82
CA TRP A 220 23.03 7.32 -6.16
C TRP A 220 24.41 7.98 -6.12
N GLY A 221 24.55 9.19 -6.66
CA GLY A 221 25.82 9.94 -6.60
C GLY A 221 26.26 10.14 -5.15
N ASP A 222 25.41 10.75 -4.33
CA ASP A 222 25.71 11.05 -2.93
C ASP A 222 25.98 9.78 -2.10
N ALA A 223 25.24 8.70 -2.36
CA ALA A 223 25.40 7.44 -1.65
C ALA A 223 26.71 6.72 -2.03
N LEU A 224 27.09 6.73 -3.31
CA LEU A 224 28.36 6.15 -3.75
C LEU A 224 29.54 6.94 -3.18
N ASP A 225 29.47 8.26 -3.18
CA ASP A 225 30.49 9.12 -2.57
C ASP A 225 30.64 8.78 -1.07
N ALA A 226 29.53 8.71 -0.33
CA ALA A 226 29.54 8.30 1.07
C ALA A 226 30.14 6.91 1.32
N LEU A 227 29.92 5.94 0.43
CA LEU A 227 30.53 4.61 0.51
C LEU A 227 32.04 4.65 0.26
N THR A 228 32.49 5.44 -0.72
CA THR A 228 33.93 5.57 -1.02
C THR A 228 34.71 6.28 0.08
N GLU A 229 34.07 7.22 0.77
CA GLU A 229 34.63 7.91 1.94
C GLU A 229 34.65 7.05 3.21
N GLY A 230 34.04 5.85 3.18
CA GLY A 230 33.99 4.96 4.34
C GLY A 230 33.07 5.47 5.46
N ARG A 231 31.98 6.15 5.12
CA ARG A 231 31.00 6.64 6.11
C ARG A 231 30.24 5.49 6.81
N PRO A 232 29.62 5.74 7.97
CA PRO A 232 28.93 4.70 8.75
C PRO A 232 27.80 4.00 8.00
N TYR A 233 27.38 2.81 8.47
CA TYR A 233 26.25 2.02 7.91
C TYR A 233 26.38 1.67 6.40
N PRO A 234 27.55 1.22 5.91
CA PRO A 234 27.73 0.93 4.49
C PRO A 234 26.83 -0.22 4.01
N PHE A 235 26.52 -1.18 4.88
CA PHE A 235 25.66 -2.32 4.53
C PHE A 235 24.22 -1.87 4.26
N GLU A 236 23.65 -1.07 5.17
CA GLU A 236 22.30 -0.53 5.06
C GLU A 236 22.18 0.39 3.84
N LEU A 237 23.23 1.19 3.55
CA LEU A 237 23.26 2.05 2.38
C LEU A 237 23.32 1.25 1.07
N VAL A 238 24.15 0.20 0.99
CA VAL A 238 24.17 -0.72 -0.16
C VAL A 238 22.81 -1.39 -0.35
N CYS A 239 22.19 -1.87 0.72
CA CYS A 239 20.86 -2.46 0.63
C CYS A 239 19.80 -1.44 0.19
N THR A 240 19.91 -0.18 0.63
CA THR A 240 19.05 0.93 0.18
C THR A 240 19.20 1.19 -1.31
N LEU A 241 20.42 1.14 -1.85
CA LEU A 241 20.69 1.25 -3.28
C LEU A 241 20.06 0.09 -4.06
N MET A 242 20.23 -1.15 -3.61
CA MET A 242 19.61 -2.31 -4.25
C MET A 242 18.07 -2.23 -4.24
N ALA A 243 17.49 -1.83 -3.10
CA ALA A 243 16.05 -1.61 -2.98
C ALA A 243 15.57 -0.50 -3.92
N ASN A 244 16.36 0.57 -4.10
CA ASN A 244 16.02 1.64 -5.03
C ASN A 244 15.95 1.15 -6.49
N ILE A 245 16.83 0.23 -6.92
CA ILE A 245 16.73 -0.41 -8.25
C ILE A 245 15.41 -1.16 -8.36
N GLY A 246 15.12 -2.05 -7.41
CA GLY A 246 13.91 -2.88 -7.41
C GLY A 246 12.64 -2.03 -7.43
N LEU A 247 12.57 -1.00 -6.58
CA LEU A 247 11.45 -0.07 -6.52
C LEU A 247 11.31 0.74 -7.82
N THR A 248 12.41 1.15 -8.45
CA THR A 248 12.38 1.88 -9.72
C THR A 248 11.87 1.01 -10.88
N ILE A 249 12.32 -0.25 -10.95
CA ILE A 249 11.79 -1.23 -11.92
C ILE A 249 10.28 -1.42 -11.71
N LEU A 250 9.84 -1.52 -10.46
CA LEU A 250 8.43 -1.65 -10.14
C LEU A 250 7.61 -0.42 -10.56
N GLN A 251 8.14 0.80 -10.38
CA GLN A 251 7.50 2.02 -10.87
C GLN A 251 7.32 1.98 -12.40
N PHE A 252 8.34 1.55 -13.15
CA PHE A 252 8.24 1.42 -14.60
C PHE A 252 7.25 0.33 -15.03
N TYR A 253 7.26 -0.81 -14.35
CA TYR A 253 6.30 -1.88 -14.61
C TYR A 253 4.84 -1.39 -14.47
N TRP A 254 4.51 -0.72 -13.36
CA TRP A 254 3.18 -0.14 -13.16
C TRP A 254 2.90 1.00 -14.15
N GLY A 255 3.91 1.81 -14.49
CA GLY A 255 3.81 2.84 -15.52
C GLY A 255 3.41 2.28 -16.89
N VAL A 256 4.00 1.16 -17.30
CA VAL A 256 3.63 0.46 -18.54
C VAL A 256 2.18 -0.04 -18.49
N ILE A 257 1.72 -0.55 -17.34
CA ILE A 257 0.32 -0.97 -17.18
C ILE A 257 -0.63 0.22 -17.36
N ILE A 258 -0.31 1.36 -16.75
CA ILE A 258 -1.11 2.59 -16.87
C ILE A 258 -1.14 3.08 -18.33
N LEU A 259 0.00 3.11 -19.01
CA LEU A 259 0.07 3.49 -20.43
C LEU A 259 -0.75 2.55 -21.31
N LYS A 260 -0.71 1.23 -21.07
CA LYS A 260 -1.56 0.25 -21.77
C LYS A 260 -3.05 0.50 -21.52
N GLN A 261 -3.45 0.92 -20.31
CA GLN A 261 -4.84 1.27 -20.01
C GLN A 261 -5.28 2.56 -20.71
N ILE A 262 -4.43 3.59 -20.73
CA ILE A 262 -4.68 4.85 -21.46
C ILE A 262 -4.83 4.57 -22.96
N ARG A 263 -3.89 3.82 -23.55
CA ARG A 263 -3.94 3.44 -24.97
C ARG A 263 -5.23 2.70 -25.30
N ARG A 264 -5.65 1.74 -24.48
CA ARG A 264 -6.91 1.02 -24.71
C ARG A 264 -8.10 1.98 -24.73
N LYS A 265 -8.19 2.90 -23.77
CA LYS A 265 -9.28 3.89 -23.72
C LYS A 265 -9.27 4.82 -24.94
N LEU A 266 -8.10 5.28 -25.41
CA LEU A 266 -8.01 6.21 -26.54
C LEU A 266 -8.27 5.58 -27.91
N PHE A 267 -7.94 4.29 -28.10
CA PHE A 267 -7.93 3.66 -29.43
C PHE A 267 -8.95 2.53 -29.61
N THR A 268 -9.63 2.09 -28.54
CA THR A 268 -10.59 0.98 -28.60
C THR A 268 -12.05 1.43 -28.49
N ASP A 269 -12.32 2.72 -28.29
CA ASP A 269 -13.66 3.31 -28.44
C ASP A 269 -14.05 3.41 -29.92
N ARG A 270 -14.09 2.27 -30.62
CA ARG A 270 -14.95 2.15 -31.80
C ARG A 270 -16.36 1.88 -31.28
N PRO A 271 -17.38 2.62 -31.74
CA PRO A 271 -18.76 2.26 -31.43
C PRO A 271 -18.98 0.82 -31.89
N ILE A 272 -19.49 -0.02 -30.99
CA ILE A 272 -20.10 -1.29 -31.40
C ILE A 272 -21.13 -0.88 -32.46
N PRO A 273 -21.05 -1.39 -33.70
CA PRO A 273 -22.10 -1.15 -34.66
C PRO A 273 -23.39 -1.63 -34.01
N ILE A 274 -24.32 -0.71 -33.78
CA ILE A 274 -25.69 -1.04 -33.47
C ILE A 274 -26.14 -1.84 -34.69
N ILE A 275 -26.08 -3.16 -34.58
CA ILE A 275 -26.89 -4.01 -35.44
C ILE A 275 -28.30 -3.62 -35.02
N SER A 276 -28.90 -2.70 -35.77
CA SER A 276 -30.34 -2.51 -35.75
C SER A 276 -30.89 -3.87 -36.14
N GLU A 277 -31.34 -4.65 -35.16
CA GLU A 277 -32.16 -5.82 -35.41
C GLU A 277 -33.47 -5.34 -36.03
N GLY A 278 -33.42 -5.19 -37.35
CA GLY A 278 -34.60 -5.32 -38.17
C GLY A 278 -35.10 -6.74 -38.00
N HIS A 279 -36.20 -6.86 -37.26
CA HIS A 279 -37.34 -7.68 -37.65
C HIS A 279 -36.99 -9.07 -38.24
N LYS A 280 -36.92 -10.09 -37.39
CA LYS A 280 -37.33 -11.44 -37.79
C LYS A 280 -38.23 -12.05 -36.74
N SER A 281 -39.49 -12.12 -37.13
CA SER A 281 -40.53 -13.00 -36.65
C SER A 281 -40.10 -14.47 -36.71
N ASP A 282 -40.56 -15.20 -35.70
CA ASP A 282 -40.95 -16.61 -35.69
C ASP A 282 -39.89 -17.74 -35.71
N CYS A 283 -40.22 -18.72 -34.85
CA CYS A 283 -39.95 -20.15 -34.90
C CYS A 283 -38.83 -20.76 -34.04
N GLU A 284 -39.33 -21.61 -33.13
CA GLU A 284 -38.88 -22.96 -32.78
C GLU A 284 -37.81 -23.17 -31.70
N TYR A 285 -38.32 -23.67 -30.57
CA TYR A 285 -37.67 -24.54 -29.61
C TYR A 285 -36.93 -25.69 -30.31
N GLY A 286 -35.62 -25.77 -30.11
CA GLY A 286 -34.79 -26.87 -30.57
C GLY A 286 -33.57 -27.06 -29.68
N THR A 287 -33.63 -28.06 -28.81
CA THR A 287 -32.55 -28.54 -27.95
C THR A 287 -31.43 -29.18 -28.78
N ILE A 288 -30.17 -28.70 -28.70
CA ILE A 288 -28.98 -29.48 -29.09
C ILE A 288 -27.80 -29.16 -28.15
N ASN A 289 -27.19 -30.24 -27.64
CA ASN A 289 -25.99 -30.30 -26.82
C ASN A 289 -24.69 -30.12 -27.64
N ASN A 290 -23.63 -29.73 -26.92
CA ASN A 290 -22.19 -29.90 -27.20
C ASN A 290 -21.61 -29.23 -28.45
N HIS A 291 -20.68 -28.28 -28.28
CA HIS A 291 -19.24 -28.54 -28.26
C HIS A 291 -18.46 -27.21 -28.12
N ASP A 292 -17.29 -27.31 -27.48
CA ASP A 292 -16.08 -26.52 -27.68
C ASP A 292 -16.08 -25.02 -27.37
N ASP A 293 -15.44 -24.68 -26.25
CA ASP A 293 -14.47 -23.57 -26.18
C ASP A 293 -13.59 -23.78 -24.93
N HIS A 294 -12.61 -24.68 -25.08
CA HIS A 294 -11.33 -24.59 -24.38
C HIS A 294 -10.46 -23.66 -25.21
N ASP A 295 -9.92 -22.59 -24.61
CA ASP A 295 -8.50 -22.21 -24.76
C ASP A 295 -8.11 -20.93 -24.01
N LEU A 296 -6.85 -20.93 -23.57
CA LEU A 296 -6.08 -19.88 -22.90
C LEU A 296 -6.02 -19.90 -21.37
N HIS A 297 -5.67 -21.06 -20.82
CA HIS A 297 -4.77 -21.14 -19.67
C HIS A 297 -3.47 -21.86 -20.13
N ASN A 298 -2.44 -21.07 -20.46
CA ASN A 298 -1.06 -21.57 -20.44
C ASN A 298 -0.54 -21.39 -19.00
N ASP A 299 -0.20 -22.44 -18.27
CA ASP A 299 0.89 -23.39 -18.50
C ASP A 299 2.22 -22.84 -17.95
N TYR A 300 2.52 -23.30 -16.74
CA TYR A 300 3.85 -23.42 -16.16
C TYR A 300 3.98 -24.90 -15.76
N GLY A 301 4.47 -25.74 -16.67
CA GLY A 301 5.25 -26.94 -16.33
C GLY A 301 6.64 -26.52 -15.78
N ASP A 302 7.44 -27.38 -15.17
CA ASP A 302 7.37 -28.84 -14.96
C ASP A 302 8.46 -29.22 -13.92
N HIS A 303 8.45 -30.49 -13.50
CA HIS A 303 9.46 -31.26 -12.75
C HIS A 303 9.46 -31.14 -11.20
N ASP A 304 9.40 -32.21 -10.40
CA ASP A 304 9.84 -33.61 -10.61
C ASP A 304 8.91 -34.66 -9.95
N ASP A 305 8.85 -35.82 -10.60
CA ASP A 305 8.25 -37.09 -10.19
C ASP A 305 9.22 -37.97 -9.35
N HIS A 306 8.62 -39.01 -8.76
CA HIS A 306 9.18 -40.22 -8.12
C HIS A 306 9.27 -40.19 -6.58
N ALA A 307 8.78 -41.17 -5.81
CA ALA A 307 8.43 -42.55 -6.14
C ALA A 307 7.39 -43.13 -5.16
N ASP A 308 6.69 -44.15 -5.67
CA ASP A 308 5.78 -45.09 -5.01
C ASP A 308 6.33 -45.77 -3.74
N HIS A 309 5.42 -46.14 -2.83
CA HIS A 309 5.29 -47.54 -2.40
C HIS A 309 3.98 -47.82 -1.64
N ASP A 310 3.13 -48.57 -2.33
CA ASP A 310 2.23 -49.67 -1.95
C ASP A 310 1.88 -50.03 -0.50
N ASP A 311 0.58 -50.28 -0.36
CA ASP A 311 -0.13 -51.37 0.34
C ASP A 311 0.11 -51.67 1.83
N HIS A 312 -0.95 -51.51 2.62
CA HIS A 312 -1.63 -52.68 3.19
C HIS A 312 -3.05 -52.37 3.70
N GLN A 313 -3.93 -53.35 3.45
CA GLN A 313 -5.37 -53.40 3.69
C GLN A 313 -5.65 -54.10 5.07
N PRO A 314 -6.89 -54.51 5.44
CA PRO A 314 -7.74 -53.87 6.46
C PRO A 314 -8.12 -54.76 7.67
N THR A 315 -8.73 -54.17 8.72
CA THR A 315 -9.61 -54.83 9.73
C THR A 315 -10.65 -53.80 10.23
N VAL A 316 -11.96 -53.95 10.04
CA VAL A 316 -12.98 -54.82 10.69
C VAL A 316 -13.37 -54.39 12.12
N GLU A 317 -14.68 -54.13 12.29
CA GLU A 317 -15.51 -54.04 13.53
C GLU A 317 -15.24 -52.87 14.50
N GLN A 318 -16.21 -52.25 15.20
CA GLN A 318 -17.57 -52.64 15.58
C GLN A 318 -18.37 -51.41 16.05
N ASP A 319 -19.69 -51.58 16.11
CA ASP A 319 -20.75 -50.72 16.65
C ASP A 319 -20.42 -49.85 17.89
N ASN A 320 -21.01 -48.64 17.94
CA ASN A 320 -22.01 -48.36 18.98
C ASN A 320 -22.84 -47.09 18.75
N LYS A 321 -24.14 -47.28 18.97
CA LYS A 321 -25.22 -46.29 19.07
C LYS A 321 -24.95 -45.30 20.21
N PHE A 322 -25.31 -44.03 20.02
CA PHE A 322 -26.05 -43.26 21.03
C PHE A 322 -26.80 -42.08 20.39
N SER A 323 -28.13 -42.18 20.39
CA SER A 323 -29.06 -41.07 20.19
C SER A 323 -29.33 -40.39 21.52
N LEU A 324 -29.37 -39.06 21.60
CA LEU A 324 -30.30 -38.36 22.49
C LEU A 324 -30.67 -36.99 21.91
N ASN A 325 -31.98 -36.82 21.69
CA ASN A 325 -32.71 -35.56 21.61
C ASN A 325 -32.57 -34.76 22.91
N GLY A 326 -32.69 -33.44 22.83
CA GLY A 326 -32.92 -32.59 23.99
C GLY A 326 -33.30 -31.15 23.61
N ASN A 327 -34.59 -30.84 23.73
CA ASN A 327 -35.20 -29.52 23.60
C ASN A 327 -34.66 -28.48 24.60
N GLY A 328 -34.80 -27.20 24.22
CA GLY A 328 -35.43 -26.20 25.09
C GLY A 328 -34.53 -25.09 25.63
N ALA A 329 -34.64 -23.90 25.03
CA ALA A 329 -35.09 -22.65 25.66
C ALA A 329 -35.21 -21.56 24.58
#